data_AF-A0A0Q2XLC0-F1
#
_entry.id   AF-A0A0Q2XLC0-F1
#
_cell.length_a   1.000
_cell.length_b   1.000
_cell.length_c   1.000
_cell.angle_alpha   90.00
_cell.angle_beta   90.00
_cell.angle_gamma   90.00
#
_symmetry.space_group_name_H-M   'P 1'
#
loop_
_entity.id
_entity.type
_entity.pdbx_description
1 polymer ?
#
loop_
_entity_poly.entity_id
_entity_poly.type
_entity_poly.pdbx_seq_one_letter_code
_entity_poly.pdbx_strand_id
1 'polypeptide(L)'
;MRRIFVKSRELVVPGTLLAQGPFKSGRGTFREGNRIYSTVVGLVEIRGDAIRVIPLEGPYIPEVGDNVLGKITDVRFSNWSVDIGAPYEANLRVQDAVEERIDILKTDLRKIFDIGDIIYARIKAYNEINQIDLTTKGMPFKGGPLRGGQIVKITPSKVPRLIGKGGSMINLIKKLTNTRIIVGQNGWVWVSGRKEELEKLAIEAILKVDRESHTQGLTDRVKELLVARLQELKERGIVEEIPQIEEQTAGEGEGE
;
A
#
# COMPACT_ATOMS: atom_id res chain seq x y z
N MET A 1 14.28 34.81 8.05
CA MET A 1 14.76 34.52 6.68
C MET A 1 14.37 33.08 6.33
N ARG A 2 13.78 32.84 5.16
CA ARG A 2 13.46 31.50 4.64
C ARG A 2 14.65 31.00 3.83
N ARG A 3 15.17 29.81 4.16
CA ARG A 3 16.28 29.17 3.43
C ARG A 3 16.10 27.67 3.39
N ILE A 4 16.26 27.07 2.22
CA ILE A 4 16.27 25.61 2.03
C ILE A 4 17.71 25.22 1.69
N PHE A 5 18.20 24.15 2.31
CA PHE A 5 19.59 23.68 2.16
C PHE A 5 19.71 22.42 1.28
N VAL A 6 18.59 21.79 0.94
CA VAL A 6 18.51 20.54 0.17
C VAL A 6 17.60 20.68 -1.04
N LYS A 7 17.75 19.81 -2.03
CA LYS A 7 16.90 19.72 -3.22
C LYS A 7 15.82 18.63 -3.05
N SER A 8 14.74 18.74 -3.81
CA SER A 8 13.75 17.67 -3.89
C SER A 8 14.39 16.41 -4.49
N ARG A 9 14.04 15.24 -3.93
CA ARG A 9 14.62 13.91 -4.19
C ARG A 9 16.10 13.75 -3.83
N GLU A 10 16.67 14.67 -3.05
CA GLU A 10 18.01 14.50 -2.49
C GLU A 10 18.00 13.43 -1.40
N LEU A 11 19.02 12.56 -1.40
CA LEU A 11 19.20 11.56 -0.36
C LEU A 11 19.76 12.23 0.89
N VAL A 12 19.10 12.03 2.02
CA VAL A 12 19.49 12.58 3.32
C VAL A 12 19.58 11.50 4.37
N VAL A 13 20.37 11.79 5.40
CA VAL A 13 20.55 10.94 6.59
C VAL A 13 20.02 11.66 7.84
N PRO A 14 19.72 10.93 8.94
CA PRO A 14 19.33 11.55 10.20
C PRO A 14 20.33 12.64 10.62
N GLY A 15 19.83 13.79 11.07
CA GLY A 15 20.63 14.96 11.45
C GLY A 15 20.95 15.92 10.31
N THR A 16 20.64 15.60 9.05
CA THR A 16 20.85 16.51 7.92
C THR A 16 19.94 17.73 8.03
N LEU A 17 20.50 18.94 7.92
CA LEU A 17 19.74 20.21 7.92
C LEU A 17 19.00 20.38 6.58
N LEU A 18 17.68 20.44 6.62
CA LEU A 18 16.83 20.53 5.44
C LEU A 18 16.47 21.98 5.11
N ALA A 19 16.01 22.74 6.12
CA ALA A 19 15.59 24.12 5.94
C ALA A 19 15.65 24.93 7.24
N GLN A 20 15.62 26.24 7.09
CA GLN A 20 15.54 27.22 8.16
C GLN A 20 14.47 28.27 7.84
N GLY A 21 13.59 28.55 8.81
CA GLY A 21 12.48 29.48 8.66
C GLY A 21 11.11 28.87 8.93
N PRO A 22 10.03 29.61 8.66
CA PRO A 22 8.64 29.22 8.94
C PRO A 22 8.10 28.20 7.90
N PHE A 23 8.84 27.13 7.65
CA PHE A 23 8.36 25.97 6.89
C PHE A 23 7.46 25.11 7.79
N LYS A 24 6.76 24.11 7.23
CA LYS A 24 6.05 23.10 8.00
C LYS A 24 6.90 21.83 8.06
N SER A 25 7.15 21.34 9.27
CA SER A 25 7.84 20.05 9.47
C SER A 25 6.87 18.93 9.09
N GLY A 26 7.20 18.18 8.05
CA GLY A 26 6.48 16.98 7.67
C GLY A 26 7.13 15.73 8.26
N ARG A 27 6.67 14.55 7.81
CA ARG A 27 7.21 13.26 8.28
C ARG A 27 8.69 13.08 7.96
N GLY A 28 9.35 12.26 8.78
CA GLY A 28 10.79 12.03 8.65
C GLY A 28 11.63 13.26 8.99
N THR A 29 11.03 14.29 9.63
CA THR A 29 11.72 15.51 10.04
C THR A 29 11.40 15.86 11.48
N PHE A 30 12.29 16.61 12.11
CA PHE A 30 12.05 17.24 13.39
C PHE A 30 12.50 18.69 13.35
N ARG A 31 11.90 19.50 14.23
CA ARG A 31 12.24 20.92 14.37
C ARG A 31 13.03 21.13 15.65
N GLU A 32 14.10 21.90 15.54
CA GLU A 32 14.84 22.44 16.66
C GLU A 32 15.03 23.95 16.44
N GLY A 33 14.37 24.75 17.27
CA GLY A 33 14.28 26.20 17.09
C GLY A 33 13.68 26.56 15.73
N ASN A 34 14.44 27.27 14.89
CA ASN A 34 14.02 27.69 13.55
C ASN A 34 14.59 26.81 12.42
N ARG A 35 15.14 25.64 12.75
CA ARG A 35 15.76 24.70 11.80
C ARG A 35 14.98 23.39 11.76
N ILE A 36 14.93 22.79 10.58
CA ILE A 36 14.30 21.50 10.33
C ILE A 36 15.37 20.52 9.89
N TYR A 37 15.42 19.36 10.54
CA TYR A 37 16.41 18.31 10.29
C TYR A 37 15.72 17.00 9.92
N SER A 38 16.42 16.11 9.22
CA SER A 38 15.93 14.75 8.96
C SER A 38 16.01 13.87 10.22
N THR A 39 15.03 13.00 10.44
CA THR A 39 15.08 11.91 11.45
C THR A 39 15.39 10.55 10.85
N VAL A 40 15.34 10.41 9.52
CA VAL A 40 15.42 9.12 8.81
C VAL A 40 16.39 9.19 7.63
N VAL A 41 16.81 8.02 7.14
CA VAL A 41 17.48 7.90 5.84
C VAL A 41 16.40 7.88 4.76
N GLY A 42 16.44 8.82 3.82
CA GLY A 42 15.32 9.01 2.91
C GLY A 42 15.54 10.02 1.79
N LEU A 43 14.53 10.15 0.94
CA LEU A 43 14.50 11.15 -0.12
C LEU A 43 13.69 12.37 0.34
N VAL A 44 14.26 13.55 0.20
CA VAL A 44 13.56 14.80 0.55
C VAL A 44 12.40 15.03 -0.42
N GLU A 45 11.26 15.41 0.12
CA GLU A 45 10.12 15.89 -0.66
C GLU A 45 9.69 17.28 -0.16
N ILE A 46 9.71 18.24 -1.07
CA ILE A 46 9.34 19.63 -0.82
C ILE A 46 8.04 19.90 -1.56
N ARG A 47 6.96 20.22 -0.83
CA ARG A 47 5.65 20.58 -1.39
C ARG A 47 5.18 21.91 -0.80
N GLY A 48 5.35 22.99 -1.56
CA GLY A 48 5.07 24.35 -1.08
C GLY A 48 5.91 24.67 0.15
N ASP A 49 5.25 24.98 1.27
CA ASP A 49 5.90 25.28 2.54
C ASP A 49 6.17 24.03 3.41
N ALA A 50 5.74 22.83 3.00
CA ALA A 50 5.95 21.59 3.74
C ALA A 50 7.19 20.83 3.26
N ILE A 51 8.03 20.42 4.21
CA ILE A 51 9.24 19.62 3.95
C ILE A 51 9.11 18.30 4.70
N ARG A 52 9.17 17.20 3.96
CA ARG A 52 9.18 15.85 4.52
C ARG A 52 10.31 15.02 3.94
N VAL A 53 10.63 13.91 4.58
CA VAL A 53 11.59 12.93 4.10
C VAL A 53 10.86 11.60 3.96
N ILE A 54 10.85 11.05 2.74
CA ILE A 54 10.29 9.75 2.44
C ILE A 54 11.33 8.69 2.85
N PRO A 55 11.06 7.86 3.87
CA PRO A 55 12.01 6.82 4.29
C PRO A 55 12.28 5.82 3.16
N LEU A 56 13.54 5.42 2.98
CA LEU A 56 13.86 4.34 2.05
C LEU A 56 13.46 2.96 2.61
N GLU A 57 13.58 2.80 3.93
CA GLU A 57 13.24 1.58 4.66
C GLU A 57 12.54 1.93 5.98
N GLY A 58 11.92 0.92 6.58
CA GLY A 58 11.26 1.02 7.87
C GLY A 58 9.83 0.49 7.87
N PRO A 59 9.18 0.46 9.05
CA PRO A 59 7.80 0.05 9.18
C PRO A 59 6.87 1.05 8.48
N TYR A 60 5.65 0.60 8.18
CA TYR A 60 4.62 1.48 7.69
C TYR A 60 4.22 2.49 8.78
N ILE A 61 4.27 3.78 8.44
CA ILE A 61 3.78 4.85 9.32
C ILE A 61 2.41 5.28 8.78
N PRO A 62 1.31 5.12 9.53
CA PRO A 62 -0.06 5.34 9.02
C PRO A 62 -0.34 6.80 8.65
N GLU A 63 -0.80 7.14 7.43
CA GLU A 63 -1.33 8.48 7.12
C GLU A 63 -2.86 8.50 7.01
N VAL A 64 -3.49 9.62 7.40
CA VAL A 64 -4.93 9.81 7.21
C VAL A 64 -5.23 9.80 5.71
N GLY A 65 -6.21 8.98 5.32
CA GLY A 65 -6.60 8.78 3.92
C GLY A 65 -5.94 7.57 3.24
N ASP A 66 -4.92 6.97 3.85
CA ASP A 66 -4.31 5.76 3.29
C ASP A 66 -5.30 4.59 3.32
N ASN A 67 -5.35 3.84 2.21
CA ASN A 67 -6.05 2.57 2.15
C ASN A 67 -5.06 1.45 2.50
N VAL A 68 -5.42 0.61 3.46
CA VAL A 68 -4.57 -0.44 4.04
C VAL A 68 -5.31 -1.77 4.11
N LEU A 69 -4.54 -2.87 4.07
CA LEU A 69 -5.05 -4.18 4.43
C LEU A 69 -4.71 -4.46 5.89
N GLY A 70 -5.68 -4.97 6.64
CA GLY A 70 -5.50 -5.30 8.05
C GLY A 70 -6.03 -6.68 8.38
N LYS A 71 -5.52 -7.27 9.47
CA LYS A 71 -6.00 -8.53 10.04
C LYS A 71 -6.67 -8.24 11.38
N ILE A 72 -7.87 -8.75 11.58
CA ILE A 72 -8.55 -8.65 12.88
C ILE A 72 -7.75 -9.46 13.92
N THR A 73 -7.32 -8.80 14.99
CA THR A 73 -6.58 -9.42 16.10
C THR A 73 -7.48 -9.70 17.29
N ASP A 74 -8.49 -8.85 17.52
CA ASP A 74 -9.43 -9.00 18.62
C ASP A 74 -10.81 -8.41 18.28
N VAL A 75 -11.85 -8.96 18.91
CA VAL A 75 -13.24 -8.53 18.77
C VAL A 75 -13.73 -8.08 20.15
N ARG A 76 -13.93 -6.76 20.32
CA ARG A 76 -14.39 -6.15 21.57
C ARG A 76 -15.88 -5.83 21.49
N PHE A 77 -16.45 -5.28 22.56
CA PHE A 77 -17.88 -5.00 22.65
C PHE A 77 -18.41 -4.05 21.56
N SER A 78 -17.64 -3.03 21.16
CA SER A 78 -18.10 -1.98 20.23
C SER A 78 -17.10 -1.65 19.11
N ASN A 79 -16.03 -2.43 19.00
CA ASN A 79 -14.97 -2.23 18.02
C ASN A 79 -14.16 -3.51 17.79
N TRP A 80 -13.36 -3.51 16.72
CA TRP A 80 -12.36 -4.51 16.42
C TRP A 80 -10.97 -3.90 16.54
N SER A 81 -10.04 -4.67 17.11
CA SER A 81 -8.60 -4.37 17.02
C SER A 81 -8.05 -4.99 15.74
N VAL A 82 -7.26 -4.22 15.01
CA VAL A 82 -6.79 -4.56 13.66
C VAL A 82 -5.29 -4.33 13.55
N ASP A 83 -4.55 -5.39 13.21
CA ASP A 83 -3.14 -5.30 12.82
C ASP A 83 -3.03 -4.85 11.37
N ILE A 84 -2.39 -3.70 11.15
CA ILE A 84 -2.09 -3.14 9.82
C ILE A 84 -0.59 -3.10 9.53
N GLY A 85 0.26 -3.75 10.34
CA GLY A 85 1.71 -3.71 10.20
C GLY A 85 2.35 -2.37 10.57
N ALA A 86 1.63 -1.52 11.29
CA ALA A 86 2.14 -0.30 11.91
C ALA A 86 2.69 -0.60 13.32
N PRO A 87 3.45 0.32 13.94
CA PRO A 87 3.93 0.14 15.32
C PRO A 87 2.80 0.06 16.37
N TYR A 88 1.59 0.51 16.03
CA TYR A 88 0.42 0.54 16.91
C TYR A 88 -0.75 -0.16 16.24
N GLU A 89 -1.57 -0.85 17.03
CA GLU A 89 -2.82 -1.46 16.53
C GLU A 89 -3.83 -0.38 16.16
N ALA A 90 -4.59 -0.68 15.10
CA ALA A 90 -5.68 0.17 14.65
C ALA A 90 -7.02 -0.29 15.20
N ASN A 91 -7.97 0.63 15.31
CA ASN A 91 -9.31 0.38 15.83
C ASN A 91 -10.34 0.60 14.72
N LEU A 92 -11.23 -0.36 14.54
CA LEU A 92 -12.39 -0.22 13.66
C LEU A 92 -13.65 -0.21 14.53
N ARG A 93 -14.37 0.91 14.55
CA ARG A 93 -15.63 1.02 15.31
C ARG A 93 -16.80 0.48 14.50
N VAL A 94 -17.82 -0.06 15.16
CA VAL A 94 -19.05 -0.57 14.48
C VAL A 94 -19.63 0.46 13.52
N GLN A 95 -19.78 1.70 13.97
CA GLN A 95 -20.30 2.81 13.14
C GLN A 95 -19.46 3.11 11.88
N ASP A 96 -18.21 2.67 11.83
CA ASP A 96 -17.27 2.91 10.73
C ASP A 96 -17.07 1.64 9.88
N ALA A 97 -17.62 0.50 10.31
CA ALA A 97 -17.60 -0.79 9.64
C ALA A 97 -18.86 -1.06 8.80
N VAL A 98 -20.02 -0.65 9.30
CA VAL A 98 -21.34 -0.93 8.71
C VAL A 98 -22.10 0.35 8.42
N GLU A 99 -22.79 0.38 7.28
CA GLU A 99 -23.65 1.50 6.89
C GLU A 99 -24.97 1.52 7.66
N GLU A 100 -25.50 0.35 8.01
CA GLU A 100 -26.74 0.21 8.76
C GLU A 100 -26.55 0.48 10.26
N ARG A 101 -27.59 1.00 10.92
CA ARG A 101 -27.62 1.12 12.38
C ARG A 101 -27.83 -0.26 12.99
N ILE A 102 -26.78 -0.81 13.59
CA ILE A 102 -26.82 -2.09 14.29
C ILE A 102 -27.02 -1.85 15.79
N ASP A 103 -27.93 -2.63 16.39
CA ASP A 103 -28.04 -2.72 17.86
C ASP A 103 -26.90 -3.59 18.39
N ILE A 104 -25.89 -2.93 18.97
CA ILE A 104 -24.66 -3.54 19.48
C ILE A 104 -24.95 -4.46 20.67
N LEU A 105 -26.05 -4.26 21.40
CA LEU A 105 -26.44 -5.09 22.54
C LEU A 105 -27.05 -6.44 22.12
N LYS A 106 -27.54 -6.53 20.88
CA LYS A 106 -28.20 -7.74 20.35
C LYS A 106 -27.41 -8.44 19.26
N THR A 107 -26.38 -7.78 18.71
CA THR A 107 -25.64 -8.27 17.57
C THR A 107 -24.25 -8.74 17.99
N ASP A 108 -23.98 -10.01 17.78
CA ASP A 108 -22.62 -10.53 17.90
C ASP A 108 -21.76 -9.98 16.76
N LEU A 109 -20.78 -9.14 17.11
CA LEU A 109 -19.86 -8.51 16.17
C LEU A 109 -19.00 -9.51 15.39
N ARG A 110 -18.81 -10.74 15.92
CA ARG A 110 -18.09 -11.82 15.22
C ARG A 110 -18.77 -12.24 13.93
N LYS A 111 -20.07 -11.97 13.77
CA LYS A 111 -20.79 -12.24 12.51
C LYS A 111 -20.40 -11.29 11.38
N ILE A 112 -19.84 -10.14 11.69
CA ILE A 112 -19.38 -9.14 10.72
C ILE A 112 -17.91 -9.40 10.38
N PHE A 113 -17.06 -9.40 11.41
CA PHE A 113 -15.67 -9.79 11.32
C PHE A 113 -15.27 -10.62 12.53
N ASP A 114 -14.58 -11.73 12.28
CA ASP A 114 -14.01 -12.58 13.30
C ASP A 114 -12.48 -12.48 13.34
N ILE A 115 -11.87 -13.00 14.40
CA ILE A 115 -10.42 -13.00 14.58
C ILE A 115 -9.76 -13.75 13.42
N GLY A 116 -8.75 -13.11 12.81
CA GLY A 116 -8.04 -13.65 11.66
C GLY A 116 -8.58 -13.20 10.30
N ASP A 117 -9.78 -12.59 10.26
CA ASP A 117 -10.31 -12.03 9.02
C ASP A 117 -9.40 -10.91 8.48
N ILE A 118 -9.28 -10.87 7.16
CA ILE A 118 -8.56 -9.82 6.45
C ILE A 118 -9.56 -8.79 5.97
N ILE A 119 -9.29 -7.51 6.25
CA ILE A 119 -10.13 -6.39 5.84
C ILE A 119 -9.35 -5.39 5.00
N TYR A 120 -10.07 -4.68 4.14
CA TYR A 120 -9.53 -3.54 3.40
C TYR A 120 -10.19 -2.26 3.93
N ALA A 121 -9.41 -1.40 4.56
CA ALA A 121 -9.90 -0.25 5.32
C ALA A 121 -9.11 1.02 5.00
N ARG A 122 -9.74 2.18 5.17
CA ARG A 122 -9.11 3.48 5.06
C ARG A 122 -8.83 4.04 6.44
N ILE A 123 -7.68 4.67 6.62
CA ILE A 123 -7.39 5.41 7.85
C ILE A 123 -8.23 6.69 7.87
N LYS A 124 -9.18 6.74 8.80
CA LYS A 124 -10.08 7.88 9.01
C LYS A 124 -9.44 8.94 9.88
N ALA A 125 -8.73 8.53 10.94
CA ALA A 125 -8.04 9.44 11.84
C ALA A 125 -6.77 8.80 12.40
N TYR A 126 -5.78 9.64 12.65
CA TYR A 126 -4.55 9.30 13.37
C TYR A 126 -4.20 10.49 14.26
N ASN A 127 -4.11 10.28 15.57
CA ASN A 127 -3.93 11.34 16.56
C ASN A 127 -2.54 11.33 17.22
N GLU A 128 -2.25 12.36 18.02
CA GLU A 128 -0.96 12.56 18.71
C GLU A 128 -0.64 11.47 19.75
N ILE A 129 -1.65 10.70 20.19
CA ILE A 129 -1.52 9.57 21.12
C ILE A 129 -1.35 8.24 20.36
N ASN A 130 -1.06 8.31 19.05
CA ASN A 130 -0.88 7.17 18.16
C ASN A 130 -2.11 6.24 17.99
N GLN A 131 -3.31 6.74 18.30
CA GLN A 131 -4.54 6.01 18.01
C GLN A 131 -4.88 6.12 16.54
N ILE A 132 -5.09 4.97 15.89
CA ILE A 132 -5.45 4.86 14.49
C ILE A 132 -6.91 4.39 14.42
N ASP A 133 -7.80 5.22 13.88
CA ASP A 133 -9.20 4.84 13.61
C ASP A 133 -9.37 4.51 12.12
N LEU A 134 -9.97 3.35 11.84
CA LEU A 134 -10.24 2.85 10.50
C LEU A 134 -11.71 3.03 10.10
N THR A 135 -11.97 3.00 8.80
CA THR A 135 -13.30 2.82 8.23
C THR A 135 -13.26 1.88 7.02
N THR A 136 -14.27 1.01 6.90
CA THR A 136 -14.46 0.15 5.72
C THR A 136 -15.60 0.66 4.82
N LYS A 137 -16.25 1.77 5.18
CA LYS A 137 -17.31 2.39 4.39
C LYS A 137 -16.78 2.88 3.04
N GLY A 138 -17.55 2.60 1.99
CA GLY A 138 -17.15 2.94 0.62
C GLY A 138 -15.96 2.14 0.07
N MET A 139 -15.49 1.12 0.79
CA MET A 139 -14.45 0.21 0.29
C MET A 139 -15.07 -0.90 -0.57
N PRO A 140 -14.28 -1.52 -1.48
CA PRO A 140 -14.68 -2.72 -2.22
C PRO A 140 -15.32 -3.80 -1.35
N PHE A 141 -16.12 -4.67 -1.96
CA PHE A 141 -16.85 -5.76 -1.27
C PHE A 141 -17.79 -5.27 -0.15
N LYS A 142 -18.34 -4.05 -0.29
CA LYS A 142 -19.19 -3.40 0.71
C LYS A 142 -18.50 -3.29 2.09
N GLY A 143 -17.17 -3.18 2.09
CA GLY A 143 -16.38 -3.15 3.32
C GLY A 143 -16.34 -4.48 4.08
N GLY A 144 -16.82 -5.58 3.50
CA GLY A 144 -16.76 -6.91 4.11
C GLY A 144 -15.37 -7.55 4.10
N PRO A 145 -15.19 -8.70 4.78
CA PRO A 145 -13.90 -9.38 4.84
C PRO A 145 -13.49 -9.94 3.47
N LEU A 146 -12.20 -9.88 3.18
CA LEU A 146 -11.60 -10.50 2.01
C LEU A 146 -11.47 -12.00 2.26
N ARG A 147 -12.32 -12.78 1.59
CA ARG A 147 -12.33 -14.24 1.69
C ARG A 147 -11.48 -14.89 0.60
N GLY A 148 -10.69 -15.89 1.00
CA GLY A 148 -9.79 -16.61 0.13
C GLY A 148 -8.56 -15.78 -0.30
N GLY A 149 -7.81 -16.30 -1.27
CA GLY A 149 -6.57 -15.70 -1.73
C GLY A 149 -5.44 -15.77 -0.70
N GLN A 150 -4.37 -15.02 -0.95
CA GLN A 150 -3.18 -14.96 -0.12
C GLN A 150 -2.75 -13.52 0.13
N ILE A 151 -2.14 -13.28 1.29
CA ILE A 151 -1.49 -12.02 1.64
C ILE A 151 0.01 -12.13 1.41
N VAL A 152 0.55 -11.18 0.67
CA VAL A 152 1.98 -10.95 0.49
C VAL A 152 2.35 -9.64 1.18
N LYS A 153 3.47 -9.65 1.91
CA LYS A 153 4.02 -8.45 2.53
C LYS A 153 5.23 -7.99 1.72
N ILE A 154 5.21 -6.73 1.33
CA ILE A 154 6.31 -6.02 0.66
C ILE A 154 6.71 -4.80 1.49
N THR A 155 7.84 -4.20 1.14
CA THR A 155 8.32 -2.99 1.80
C THR A 155 7.35 -1.82 1.49
N PRO A 156 6.80 -1.10 2.49
CA PRO A 156 5.84 -0.02 2.23
C PRO A 156 6.37 1.05 1.28
N SER A 157 7.66 1.40 1.37
CA SER A 157 8.32 2.36 0.48
C SER A 157 8.32 1.95 -1.00
N LYS A 158 8.14 0.65 -1.30
CA LYS A 158 8.12 0.08 -2.65
C LYS A 158 6.71 -0.10 -3.22
N VAL A 159 5.66 0.16 -2.43
CA VAL A 159 4.25 0.10 -2.89
C VAL A 159 4.00 0.96 -4.13
N PRO A 160 4.45 2.24 -4.21
CA PRO A 160 4.26 3.04 -5.42
C PRO A 160 4.94 2.44 -6.66
N ARG A 161 6.06 1.74 -6.48
CA ARG A 161 6.77 1.03 -7.57
C ARG A 161 5.97 -0.18 -8.05
N LEU A 162 5.33 -0.92 -7.16
CA LEU A 162 4.44 -2.04 -7.51
C LEU A 162 3.19 -1.57 -8.26
N ILE A 163 2.60 -0.43 -7.87
CA ILE A 163 1.46 0.14 -8.59
C ILE A 163 1.91 0.59 -9.99
N GLY A 164 3.08 1.25 -10.08
CA GLY A 164 3.60 1.80 -11.33
C GLY A 164 2.90 3.10 -11.73
N LYS A 165 3.45 3.82 -12.72
CA LYS A 165 2.85 5.06 -13.22
C LYS A 165 1.44 4.76 -13.75
N GLY A 166 0.43 5.45 -13.22
CA GLY A 166 -0.98 5.24 -13.59
C GLY A 166 -1.54 3.84 -13.30
N GLY A 167 -0.87 3.03 -12.48
CA GLY A 167 -1.28 1.64 -12.25
C GLY A 167 -0.81 0.64 -13.32
N SER A 168 0.11 1.02 -14.21
CA SER A 168 0.61 0.17 -15.31
C SER A 168 1.11 -1.20 -14.85
N MET A 169 1.98 -1.25 -13.84
CA MET A 169 2.59 -2.49 -13.35
C MET A 169 1.56 -3.42 -12.71
N ILE A 170 0.72 -2.89 -11.83
CA ILE A 170 -0.29 -3.72 -11.17
C ILE A 170 -1.35 -4.23 -12.15
N ASN A 171 -1.72 -3.42 -13.15
CA ASN A 171 -2.68 -3.81 -14.18
C ASN A 171 -2.09 -4.85 -15.13
N LEU A 172 -0.79 -4.77 -15.44
CA LEU A 172 -0.07 -5.79 -16.20
C LEU A 172 -0.16 -7.15 -15.51
N ILE A 173 0.21 -7.20 -14.22
CA ILE A 173 0.16 -8.44 -13.44
C ILE A 173 -1.27 -8.98 -13.42
N LYS A 174 -2.26 -8.15 -13.06
CA LYS A 174 -3.68 -8.53 -13.03
C LYS A 174 -4.18 -9.13 -14.34
N LYS A 175 -3.84 -8.50 -15.48
CA LYS A 175 -4.27 -8.96 -16.81
C LYS A 175 -3.65 -10.31 -17.18
N LEU A 176 -2.35 -10.47 -16.96
CA LEU A 176 -1.64 -11.70 -17.31
C LEU A 176 -2.01 -12.88 -16.43
N THR A 177 -2.16 -12.67 -15.12
CA THR A 177 -2.48 -13.76 -14.18
C THR A 177 -3.98 -13.96 -14.00
N ASN A 178 -4.82 -13.06 -14.52
CA ASN A 178 -6.27 -13.05 -14.32
C ASN A 178 -6.67 -13.14 -12.83
N THR A 179 -5.89 -12.49 -11.97
CA THR A 179 -6.11 -12.45 -10.51
C THR A 179 -6.67 -11.09 -10.09
N ARG A 180 -7.48 -11.08 -9.03
CA ARG A 180 -7.82 -9.87 -8.28
C ARG A 180 -6.65 -9.53 -7.35
N ILE A 181 -6.17 -8.30 -7.42
CA ILE A 181 -5.09 -7.81 -6.57
C ILE A 181 -5.50 -6.49 -5.91
N ILE A 182 -5.38 -6.42 -4.58
CA ILE A 182 -5.62 -5.24 -3.77
C ILE A 182 -4.32 -4.90 -3.05
N VAL A 183 -3.89 -3.65 -3.18
CA VAL A 183 -2.62 -3.17 -2.61
C VAL A 183 -2.93 -2.16 -1.51
N GLY A 184 -2.48 -2.45 -0.30
CA GLY A 184 -2.49 -1.49 0.81
C GLY A 184 -1.22 -0.65 0.84
N GLN A 185 -1.34 0.62 1.25
CA GLN A 185 -0.18 1.51 1.46
C GLN A 185 0.76 1.00 2.56
N ASN A 186 0.27 0.13 3.43
CA ASN A 186 1.05 -0.57 4.44
C ASN A 186 1.95 -1.70 3.92
N GLY A 187 2.07 -1.86 2.60
CA GLY A 187 2.91 -2.90 1.99
C GLY A 187 2.26 -4.27 2.00
N TRP A 188 1.03 -4.41 2.47
CA TRP A 188 0.30 -5.67 2.38
C TRP A 188 -0.44 -5.71 1.05
N VAL A 189 -0.39 -6.86 0.37
CA VAL A 189 -1.00 -7.08 -0.93
C VAL A 189 -1.83 -8.35 -0.85
N TRP A 190 -3.12 -8.24 -1.13
CA TRP A 190 -4.02 -9.37 -1.23
C TRP A 190 -4.17 -9.80 -2.69
N VAL A 191 -3.93 -11.07 -2.96
CA VAL A 191 -4.00 -11.69 -4.28
C VAL A 191 -5.01 -12.83 -4.22
N SER A 192 -5.99 -12.83 -5.12
CA SER A 192 -6.96 -13.92 -5.24
C SER A 192 -7.24 -14.24 -6.71
N GLY A 193 -7.17 -15.52 -7.06
CA GLY A 193 -7.38 -16.06 -8.39
C GLY A 193 -8.28 -17.30 -8.34
N ARG A 194 -8.68 -17.78 -9.52
CA ARG A 194 -9.45 -19.04 -9.63
C ARG A 194 -8.56 -20.29 -9.51
N LYS A 195 -7.29 -20.17 -9.86
CA LYS A 195 -6.30 -21.27 -9.89
C LYS A 195 -5.13 -20.88 -8.98
N GLU A 196 -4.68 -21.81 -8.16
CA GLU A 196 -3.62 -21.59 -7.17
C GLU A 196 -2.28 -21.25 -7.86
N GLU A 197 -2.03 -21.81 -9.05
CA GLU A 197 -0.83 -21.55 -9.84
C GLU A 197 -0.75 -20.12 -10.34
N LEU A 198 -1.90 -19.53 -10.70
CA LEU A 198 -1.98 -18.13 -11.13
C LEU A 198 -1.82 -17.17 -9.96
N GLU A 199 -2.34 -17.53 -8.78
CA GLU A 199 -2.06 -16.80 -7.54
C GLU A 199 -0.56 -16.82 -7.22
N LYS A 200 0.07 -17.99 -7.24
CA LYS A 200 1.53 -18.14 -7.01
C LYS A 200 2.35 -17.33 -8.00
N LEU A 201 1.98 -17.33 -9.28
CA LEU A 201 2.65 -16.54 -10.30
C LEU A 201 2.55 -15.03 -10.04
N ALA A 202 1.36 -14.54 -9.67
CA ALA A 202 1.19 -13.13 -9.30
C ALA A 202 2.03 -12.76 -8.08
N ILE A 203 2.09 -13.64 -7.08
CA ILE A 203 2.91 -13.47 -5.87
C ILE A 203 4.41 -13.41 -6.23
N GLU A 204 4.89 -14.31 -7.10
CA GLU A 204 6.28 -14.32 -7.58
C GLU A 204 6.65 -13.00 -8.25
N ALA A 205 5.77 -12.48 -9.13
CA ALA A 205 5.96 -11.20 -9.78
C ALA A 205 6.01 -10.03 -8.78
N ILE A 206 5.10 -10.00 -7.80
CA ILE A 206 5.07 -8.97 -6.74
C ILE A 206 6.38 -8.98 -5.94
N LEU A 207 6.86 -10.16 -5.55
CA LEU A 207 8.11 -10.31 -4.79
C LEU A 207 9.34 -9.92 -5.62
N LYS A 208 9.35 -10.21 -6.93
CA LYS A 208 10.41 -9.75 -7.83
C LYS A 208 10.44 -8.22 -7.89
N VAL A 209 9.29 -7.57 -7.96
CA VAL A 209 9.19 -6.10 -7.95
C VAL A 209 9.70 -5.51 -6.64
N ASP A 210 9.41 -6.14 -5.50
CA ASP A 210 9.97 -5.70 -4.21
C ASP A 210 11.50 -5.81 -4.18
N ARG A 211 12.08 -6.89 -4.72
CA ARG A 211 13.55 -7.09 -4.73
C ARG A 211 14.28 -6.15 -5.70
N GLU A 212 13.71 -5.93 -6.88
CA GLU A 212 14.38 -5.25 -8.00
C GLU A 212 13.88 -3.81 -8.23
N SER A 213 13.22 -3.22 -7.22
CA SER A 213 12.55 -1.90 -7.33
C SER A 213 13.46 -0.75 -7.81
N HIS A 214 14.77 -0.85 -7.55
CA HIS A 214 15.80 0.12 -7.91
C HIS A 214 16.29 0.00 -9.38
N THR A 215 15.90 -1.04 -10.10
CA THR A 215 16.35 -1.29 -11.47
C THR A 215 15.45 -0.60 -12.52
N GLN A 216 16.06 -0.17 -13.62
CA GLN A 216 15.35 0.33 -14.80
C GLN A 216 14.84 -0.85 -15.66
N GLY A 217 13.82 -0.62 -16.49
CA GLY A 217 13.24 -1.68 -17.35
C GLY A 217 12.51 -2.80 -16.59
N LEU A 218 12.20 -2.61 -15.30
CA LEU A 218 11.57 -3.64 -14.48
C LEU A 218 10.23 -4.15 -15.05
N THR A 219 9.46 -3.27 -15.70
CA THR A 219 8.16 -3.64 -16.28
C THR A 219 8.31 -4.72 -17.35
N ASP A 220 9.28 -4.56 -18.26
CA ASP A 220 9.51 -5.49 -19.36
C ASP A 220 10.03 -6.83 -18.82
N ARG A 221 10.95 -6.78 -17.85
CA ARG A 221 11.49 -7.98 -17.19
C ARG A 221 10.41 -8.76 -16.43
N VAL A 222 9.43 -8.07 -15.84
CA VAL A 222 8.27 -8.71 -15.18
C VAL A 222 7.32 -9.29 -16.24
N LYS A 223 7.09 -8.60 -17.36
CA LYS A 223 6.30 -9.10 -18.49
C LYS A 223 6.92 -10.39 -19.05
N GLU A 224 8.22 -10.39 -19.32
CA GLU A 224 8.96 -11.57 -19.81
C GLU A 224 8.86 -12.76 -18.85
N LEU A 225 9.06 -12.52 -17.55
CA LEU A 225 8.90 -13.56 -16.53
C LEU A 225 7.49 -14.16 -16.55
N LEU A 226 6.46 -13.30 -16.54
CA LEU A 226 5.07 -13.74 -16.50
C LEU A 226 4.71 -14.54 -17.76
N VAL A 227 5.14 -14.09 -18.94
CA VAL A 227 4.88 -14.79 -20.20
C VAL A 227 5.56 -16.16 -20.23
N ALA A 228 6.83 -16.24 -19.84
CA ALA A 228 7.56 -17.51 -19.79
C ALA A 228 6.88 -18.52 -18.85
N ARG A 229 6.47 -18.08 -17.65
CA ARG A 229 5.75 -18.94 -16.69
C ARG A 229 4.36 -19.34 -17.17
N LEU A 230 3.64 -18.44 -17.86
CA LEU A 230 2.35 -18.77 -18.44
C LEU A 230 2.48 -19.81 -19.57
N GLN A 231 3.56 -19.79 -20.34
CA GLN A 231 3.86 -20.84 -21.33
C GLN A 231 4.08 -22.19 -20.64
N GLU A 232 4.89 -22.25 -19.58
CA GLU A 232 5.08 -23.49 -18.79
C GLU A 232 3.74 -24.02 -18.24
N LEU A 233 2.85 -23.14 -17.77
CA LEU A 233 1.53 -23.52 -17.28
C LEU A 233 0.58 -23.99 -18.40
N LYS A 234 0.72 -23.43 -19.60
CA LYS A 234 -0.02 -23.87 -20.79
C LYS A 234 0.43 -25.27 -21.24
N GLU A 235 1.74 -25.51 -21.28
CA GLU A 235 2.31 -26.84 -21.60
C GLU A 235 1.85 -27.91 -20.60
N ARG A 236 1.65 -27.54 -19.33
CA ARG A 236 1.09 -28.41 -18.29
C ARG A 236 -0.43 -28.57 -18.34
N GLY A 237 -1.11 -27.93 -19.29
CA GLY A 237 -2.58 -27.99 -19.46
C GLY A 237 -3.37 -27.22 -18.40
N ILE A 238 -2.71 -26.37 -17.61
CA ILE A 238 -3.33 -25.61 -16.51
C ILE A 238 -4.01 -24.35 -17.03
N VAL A 239 -3.58 -23.81 -18.17
CA VAL A 239 -4.16 -22.61 -18.81
C VAL A 239 -4.39 -22.88 -20.29
N GLU A 240 -5.56 -22.48 -20.81
CA GLU A 240 -5.94 -22.72 -22.21
C GLU A 240 -5.29 -21.69 -23.15
N GLU A 241 -5.32 -20.41 -22.76
CA GLU A 241 -4.77 -19.30 -23.55
C GLU A 241 -4.00 -18.29 -22.70
N ILE A 242 -2.93 -17.73 -23.27
CA ILE A 242 -2.17 -16.63 -22.66
C ILE A 242 -2.88 -15.33 -23.02
N PRO A 243 -3.27 -14.49 -22.04
CA PRO A 243 -3.91 -13.21 -22.34
C PRO A 243 -3.03 -12.34 -23.24
N GLN A 244 -3.55 -11.89 -24.38
CA GLN A 244 -2.86 -10.91 -25.21
C GLN A 244 -2.89 -9.55 -24.50
N ILE A 245 -1.72 -8.97 -24.29
CA ILE A 245 -1.62 -7.57 -23.84
C ILE A 245 -1.47 -6.73 -25.08
N GLU A 246 -2.50 -5.96 -25.43
CA GLU A 246 -2.34 -4.85 -26.36
C GLU A 246 -1.32 -3.88 -25.76
N GLU A 247 -0.21 -3.65 -26.48
CA GLU A 247 0.70 -2.56 -26.16
C GLU A 247 -0.05 -1.26 -26.41
N GLN A 248 -0.57 -0.66 -25.34
CA GLN A 248 -0.85 0.76 -25.37
C GLN A 248 0.50 1.44 -25.50
N THR A 249 0.87 1.76 -26.74
CA THR A 249 1.91 2.74 -27.06
C THR A 249 1.70 3.93 -26.14
N ALA A 250 2.62 4.11 -25.20
CA ALA A 250 2.73 5.36 -24.49
C ALA A 250 2.98 6.40 -25.58
N GLY A 251 1.96 7.19 -25.91
CA GLY A 251 2.11 8.31 -26.82
C GLY A 251 3.19 9.22 -26.26
N GLU A 252 4.35 9.16 -26.90
CA GLU A 252 5.30 10.26 -26.93
C GLU A 252 4.54 11.48 -27.46
N GLY A 253 4.63 12.58 -26.73
CA GLY A 253 3.95 13.82 -27.10
C GLY A 253 4.66 14.53 -28.24
N GLU A 254 3.88 15.15 -29.10
CA GLU A 254 4.18 16.38 -29.85
C GLU A 254 2.83 17.13 -29.82
N GLY A 255 2.69 18.24 -29.11
CA GLY A 255 3.21 19.55 -29.52
C GLY A 255 2.05 20.37 -30.07
N GLU A 256 1.45 21.22 -29.23
CA GLU A 256 0.85 22.54 -29.55
C GLU A 256 0.42 23.25 -28.26
#